data_AF-A0A3A4KEY4-F1
#
_entry.id   AF-A0A3A4KEY4-F1
#
_cell.length_a   1.000
_cell.length_b   1.000
_cell.length_c   1.000
_cell.angle_alpha   90.00
_cell.angle_beta   90.00
_cell.angle_gamma   90.00
#
_symmetry.space_group_name_H-M   'P 1'
#
loop_
_entity.id
_entity.type
_entity.pdbx_description
1 polymer ?
#
loop_
_entity_poly.entity_id
_entity_poly.type
_entity_poly.pdbx_seq_one_letter_code
_entity_poly.pdbx_strand_id
1 'polypeptide(L)'
;MSDDQFGFDIDWDAKTQAYLDWAAPERMESGIRAFLAQAAPSIGFDSEWWKRPTTEQILKAAKDLFHDRDGFLSPENRDAADGFIRFYGECFVRRVGMAWTNRPEWSGAPLYSDFSPAVHNGDGTNIHSMVSMTDYLFDDGPHMADYVITNARRSS
;
A
#
# COMPACT_ATOMS: atom_id res chain seq x y z
N MET A 1 -2.01 -29.71 29.23
CA MET A 1 -1.32 -28.47 28.82
C MET A 1 -1.06 -28.55 27.32
N SER A 2 -2.06 -28.24 26.49
CA SER A 2 -1.91 -28.11 25.02
C SER A 2 -3.04 -27.29 24.35
N ASP A 3 -3.62 -26.30 25.04
CA ASP A 3 -4.69 -25.46 24.44
C ASP A 3 -4.17 -24.15 23.83
N ASP A 4 -2.93 -23.73 24.16
CA ASP A 4 -2.35 -22.47 23.66
C ASP A 4 -1.71 -22.57 22.27
N GLN A 5 -1.37 -23.78 21.81
CA GLN A 5 -0.66 -23.97 20.53
C GLN A 5 -1.63 -23.97 19.33
N PHE A 6 -2.85 -24.50 19.51
CA PHE A 6 -3.89 -24.51 18.47
C PHE A 6 -4.45 -23.12 18.15
N GLY A 7 -4.53 -22.22 19.14
CA GLY A 7 -5.03 -20.86 18.93
C GLY A 7 -4.05 -19.96 18.16
N PHE A 8 -2.74 -20.18 18.33
CA PHE A 8 -1.69 -19.38 17.68
C PHE A 8 -1.57 -19.71 16.19
N ASP A 9 -1.59 -20.99 15.83
CA ASP A 9 -1.48 -21.42 14.42
C ASP A 9 -2.73 -21.01 13.61
N ILE A 10 -3.93 -21.08 14.20
CA ILE A 10 -5.18 -20.68 13.52
C ILE A 10 -5.26 -19.17 13.26
N ASP A 11 -4.85 -18.33 14.21
CA ASP A 11 -4.84 -16.87 14.03
C ASP A 11 -3.80 -16.46 12.98
N TRP A 12 -2.62 -17.09 12.99
CA TRP A 12 -1.58 -16.85 11.98
C TRP A 12 -2.04 -17.25 10.57
N ASP A 13 -2.67 -18.41 10.43
CA ASP A 13 -3.19 -18.89 9.14
C ASP A 13 -4.33 -18.01 8.62
N ALA A 14 -5.24 -17.55 9.50
CA ALA A 14 -6.33 -16.65 9.13
C ALA A 14 -5.82 -15.29 8.63
N LYS A 15 -4.85 -14.69 9.33
CA LYS A 15 -4.22 -13.42 8.94
C LYS A 15 -3.43 -13.54 7.63
N THR A 16 -2.78 -14.68 7.43
CA THR A 16 -2.10 -15.00 6.17
C THR A 16 -3.11 -15.10 5.03
N GLN A 17 -4.23 -15.80 5.22
CA GLN A 17 -5.27 -15.93 4.20
C GLN A 17 -5.91 -14.58 3.87
N ALA A 18 -6.22 -13.75 4.87
CA ALA A 18 -6.79 -12.42 4.66
C ALA A 18 -5.88 -11.54 3.78
N TYR A 19 -4.57 -11.60 4.01
CA TYR A 19 -3.60 -10.95 3.16
C TYR A 19 -3.56 -11.53 1.74
N LEU A 20 -3.56 -12.86 1.59
CA LEU A 20 -3.54 -13.50 0.26
C LEU A 20 -4.78 -13.16 -0.57
N ASP A 21 -5.95 -13.11 0.06
CA ASP A 21 -7.20 -12.71 -0.58
C ASP A 21 -7.16 -11.24 -1.00
N TRP A 22 -6.59 -10.37 -0.15
CA TRP A 22 -6.40 -8.94 -0.45
C TRP A 22 -5.39 -8.71 -1.58
N ALA A 23 -4.30 -9.48 -1.60
CA ALA A 23 -3.20 -9.40 -2.55
C ALA A 23 -3.45 -10.16 -3.86
N ALA A 24 -4.61 -10.83 -4.00
CA ALA A 24 -4.98 -11.52 -5.22
C ALA A 24 -4.90 -10.56 -6.43
N PRO A 25 -4.29 -10.95 -7.56
CA PRO A 25 -4.02 -10.04 -8.69
C PRO A 25 -5.25 -9.26 -9.17
N GLU A 26 -6.40 -9.92 -9.25
CA GLU A 26 -7.66 -9.32 -9.69
C GLU A 26 -8.19 -8.29 -8.68
N ARG A 27 -7.97 -8.53 -7.38
CA ARG A 27 -8.31 -7.58 -6.31
C ARG A 27 -7.35 -6.40 -6.31
N MET A 28 -6.07 -6.66 -6.55
CA MET A 28 -5.06 -5.61 -6.69
C MET A 28 -5.39 -4.65 -7.83
N GLU A 29 -5.63 -5.20 -9.02
CA GLU A 29 -6.02 -4.42 -10.18
C GLU A 29 -7.34 -3.66 -9.97
N SER A 30 -8.37 -4.33 -9.47
CA SER A 30 -9.69 -3.71 -9.26
C SER A 30 -9.61 -2.55 -8.26
N GLY A 31 -8.90 -2.72 -7.15
CA GLY A 31 -8.72 -1.66 -6.14
C GLY A 31 -7.96 -0.45 -6.68
N ILE A 32 -6.91 -0.66 -7.46
CA ILE A 32 -6.15 0.43 -8.11
C ILE A 32 -7.02 1.15 -9.13
N ARG A 33 -7.76 0.40 -9.96
CA ARG A 33 -8.66 0.97 -10.96
C ARG A 33 -9.74 1.84 -10.31
N ALA A 34 -10.34 1.38 -9.21
CA ALA A 34 -11.33 2.14 -8.47
C ALA A 34 -10.73 3.43 -7.88
N PHE A 35 -9.54 3.34 -7.28
CA PHE A 35 -8.84 4.51 -6.76
C PHE A 35 -8.50 5.53 -7.85
N LEU A 36 -7.95 5.10 -8.99
CA LEU A 36 -7.65 6.00 -10.10
C LEU A 36 -8.91 6.67 -10.66
N ALA A 37 -10.01 5.93 -10.77
CA ALA A 37 -11.29 6.50 -11.22
C ALA A 37 -11.81 7.59 -10.26
N GLN A 38 -11.53 7.48 -8.97
CA GLN A 38 -11.95 8.46 -7.96
C GLN A 38 -10.98 9.65 -7.85
N ALA A 39 -9.68 9.39 -7.69
CA ALA A 39 -8.69 10.42 -7.42
C ALA A 39 -8.19 11.10 -8.70
N ALA A 40 -8.01 10.35 -9.79
CA ALA A 40 -7.37 10.84 -11.00
C ALA A 40 -8.10 10.36 -12.28
N PRO A 41 -9.38 10.73 -12.48
CA PRO A 41 -10.22 10.19 -13.56
C PRO A 41 -9.71 10.47 -14.98
N SER A 42 -8.80 11.43 -15.15
CA SER A 42 -8.14 11.71 -16.43
C SER A 42 -7.02 10.73 -16.78
N ILE A 43 -6.60 9.88 -15.82
CA ILE A 43 -5.53 8.90 -16.00
C ILE A 43 -6.15 7.52 -16.19
N GLY A 44 -6.04 6.98 -17.40
CA GLY A 44 -6.52 5.63 -17.72
C GLY A 44 -5.70 4.55 -17.00
N PHE A 45 -6.37 3.49 -16.55
CA PHE A 45 -5.71 2.35 -15.90
C PHE A 45 -4.67 1.65 -16.81
N ASP A 46 -4.91 1.64 -18.12
CA ASP A 46 -3.99 1.06 -19.13
C ASP A 46 -2.76 1.93 -19.40
N SER A 47 -2.65 3.11 -18.78
CA SER A 47 -1.47 3.98 -18.90
C SER A 47 -0.32 3.49 -18.02
N GLU A 48 0.88 4.04 -18.24
CA GLU A 48 2.04 3.81 -17.36
C GLU A 48 1.95 4.68 -16.08
N TRP A 49 0.86 4.56 -15.32
CA TRP A 49 0.58 5.37 -14.12
C TRP A 49 1.65 5.26 -13.02
N TRP A 50 2.41 4.17 -13.02
CA TRP A 50 3.55 3.94 -12.11
C TRP A 50 4.84 4.62 -12.57
N LYS A 51 4.86 5.40 -13.67
CA LYS A 51 6.04 6.16 -14.08
C LYS A 51 5.84 7.67 -13.85
N ARG A 52 6.96 8.37 -13.62
CA ARG A 52 6.99 9.84 -13.67
C ARG A 52 6.68 10.33 -15.10
N PRO A 53 5.99 11.48 -15.27
CA PRO A 53 5.47 12.36 -14.22
C PRO A 53 4.10 11.92 -13.67
N THR A 54 3.46 10.92 -14.28
CA THR A 54 2.09 10.48 -13.98
C THR A 54 1.91 10.07 -12.51
N THR A 55 2.86 9.32 -11.94
CA THR A 55 2.79 8.92 -10.52
C THR A 55 2.72 10.12 -9.57
N GLU A 56 3.52 11.16 -9.81
CA GLU A 56 3.53 12.36 -8.97
C GLU A 56 2.21 13.14 -9.09
N GLN A 57 1.59 13.16 -10.27
CA GLN A 57 0.25 13.74 -10.47
C GLN A 57 -0.82 12.98 -9.68
N ILE A 58 -0.77 11.65 -9.67
CA ILE A 58 -1.69 10.81 -8.90
C ILE A 58 -1.47 11.00 -7.40
N LEU A 59 -0.21 11.06 -6.94
CA LEU A 59 0.10 11.34 -5.54
C LEU A 59 -0.43 12.70 -5.10
N LYS A 60 -0.31 13.73 -5.96
CA LYS A 60 -0.93 15.03 -5.71
C LYS A 60 -2.46 14.91 -5.59
N ALA A 61 -3.09 14.23 -6.53
CA ALA A 61 -4.55 14.04 -6.50
C ALA A 61 -5.02 13.22 -5.28
N ALA A 62 -4.22 12.25 -4.83
CA ALA A 62 -4.46 11.50 -3.59
C ALA A 62 -4.42 12.42 -2.37
N LYS A 63 -3.41 13.31 -2.29
CA LYS A 63 -3.33 14.30 -1.22
C LYS A 63 -4.50 15.27 -1.25
N ASP A 64 -4.93 15.69 -2.43
CA ASP A 64 -6.10 16.57 -2.58
C ASP A 64 -7.40 15.85 -2.19
N LEU A 65 -7.52 14.54 -2.45
CA LEU A 65 -8.67 13.71 -2.07
C LEU A 65 -8.76 13.47 -0.57
N PHE A 66 -7.65 13.12 0.09
CA PHE A 66 -7.65 12.80 1.52
C PHE A 66 -7.43 14.02 2.41
N HIS A 67 -6.91 15.12 1.85
CA HIS A 67 -6.43 16.33 2.53
C HIS A 67 -5.23 16.09 3.45
N ASP A 68 -5.39 15.24 4.46
CA ASP A 68 -4.40 14.95 5.48
C ASP A 68 -4.45 13.47 5.92
N ARG A 69 -3.64 13.16 6.94
CA ARG A 69 -3.52 11.81 7.48
C ARG A 69 -4.82 11.33 8.12
N ASP A 70 -5.54 12.20 8.79
CA ASP A 70 -6.80 11.85 9.46
C ASP A 70 -7.90 11.55 8.43
N GLY A 71 -7.97 12.35 7.36
CA GLY A 71 -8.86 12.12 6.23
C GLY A 71 -8.56 10.79 5.53
N PHE A 72 -7.28 10.45 5.34
CA PHE A 72 -6.85 9.15 4.79
C PHE A 72 -7.25 7.96 5.68
N LEU A 73 -7.17 8.12 7.00
CA LEU A 73 -7.53 7.07 7.97
C LEU A 73 -9.02 7.05 8.31
N SER A 74 -9.80 7.99 7.78
CA SER A 74 -11.23 8.10 8.10
C SER A 74 -12.03 6.92 7.53
N PRO A 75 -13.07 6.44 8.24
CA PRO A 75 -13.93 5.37 7.74
C PRO A 75 -14.60 5.67 6.40
N GLU A 76 -14.89 6.94 6.12
CA GLU A 76 -15.52 7.40 4.87
C GLU A 76 -14.62 7.20 3.65
N ASN A 77 -13.30 7.27 3.85
CA ASN A 77 -12.30 7.10 2.81
C ASN A 77 -11.70 5.69 2.76
N ARG A 78 -12.23 4.73 3.51
CA ARG A 78 -11.65 3.38 3.66
C ARG A 78 -11.34 2.70 2.33
N ASP A 79 -12.29 2.72 1.39
CA ASP A 79 -12.11 2.06 0.08
C ASP A 79 -11.08 2.81 -0.79
N ALA A 80 -11.11 4.14 -0.76
CA ALA A 80 -10.15 4.98 -1.48
C ALA A 80 -8.72 4.80 -0.93
N ALA A 81 -8.58 4.76 0.40
CA ALA A 81 -7.32 4.55 1.10
C ALA A 81 -6.75 3.15 0.81
N ASP A 82 -7.61 2.13 0.83
CA ASP A 82 -7.24 0.76 0.48
C ASP A 82 -6.78 0.65 -0.99
N GLY A 83 -7.47 1.31 -1.93
CA GLY A 83 -7.02 1.43 -3.31
C GLY A 83 -5.71 2.20 -3.47
N PHE A 84 -5.50 3.27 -2.68
CA PHE A 84 -4.25 4.03 -2.66
C PHE A 84 -3.07 3.20 -2.17
N ILE A 85 -3.23 2.41 -1.10
CA ILE A 85 -2.17 1.52 -0.59
C ILE A 85 -1.69 0.56 -1.67
N ARG A 86 -2.62 -0.05 -2.42
CA ARG A 86 -2.30 -0.93 -3.55
C ARG A 86 -1.58 -0.19 -4.66
N PHE A 87 -2.10 0.96 -5.07
CA PHE A 87 -1.48 1.80 -6.11
C PHE A 87 -0.05 2.15 -5.73
N TYR A 88 0.15 2.60 -4.50
CA TYR A 88 1.43 3.09 -4.04
C TYR A 88 2.43 1.95 -3.94
N GLY A 89 2.04 0.79 -3.38
CA GLY A 89 2.92 -0.38 -3.32
C GLY A 89 3.25 -0.95 -4.69
N GLU A 90 2.30 -0.97 -5.62
CA GLU A 90 2.59 -1.37 -7.01
C GLU A 90 3.59 -0.41 -7.69
N CYS A 91 3.67 0.86 -7.29
CA CYS A 91 4.72 1.74 -7.78
C CYS A 91 6.12 1.25 -7.33
N PHE A 92 6.27 0.75 -6.09
CA PHE A 92 7.52 0.13 -5.64
C PHE A 92 7.81 -1.16 -6.41
N VAL A 93 6.81 -2.04 -6.55
CA VAL A 93 6.95 -3.31 -7.28
C VAL A 93 7.39 -3.06 -8.72
N ARG A 94 6.68 -2.19 -9.45
CA ARG A 94 6.91 -1.98 -10.89
C ARG A 94 8.14 -1.14 -11.20
N ARG A 95 8.46 -0.12 -10.39
CA ARG A 95 9.60 0.79 -10.70
C ARG A 95 10.92 0.25 -10.22
N VAL A 96 10.95 -0.39 -9.06
CA VAL A 96 12.19 -0.80 -8.41
C VAL A 96 12.25 -2.31 -8.15
N GLY A 97 11.30 -3.09 -8.64
CA GLY A 97 11.36 -4.55 -8.59
C GLY A 97 11.32 -5.11 -7.17
N MET A 98 10.58 -4.43 -6.27
CA MET A 98 10.23 -4.98 -4.97
C MET A 98 9.10 -6.01 -5.11
N ALA A 99 8.83 -6.76 -4.05
CA ALA A 99 7.75 -7.74 -3.99
C ALA A 99 6.86 -7.47 -2.78
N TRP A 100 5.56 -7.76 -2.92
CA TRP A 100 4.61 -7.70 -1.82
C TRP A 100 4.91 -8.76 -0.75
N THR A 101 4.75 -8.38 0.52
CA THR A 101 4.82 -9.28 1.67
C THR A 101 3.83 -8.84 2.75
N ASN A 102 3.63 -9.69 3.75
CA ASN A 102 2.79 -9.41 4.90
C ASN A 102 3.63 -9.30 6.16
N ARG A 103 3.32 -8.30 7.00
CA ARG A 103 3.93 -8.09 8.31
C ARG A 103 2.84 -7.93 9.37
N PRO A 104 2.08 -8.99 9.71
CA PRO A 104 0.97 -8.88 10.68
C PRO A 104 1.44 -8.43 12.07
N GLU A 105 2.74 -8.55 12.37
CA GLU A 105 3.38 -8.00 13.57
C GLU A 105 3.46 -6.46 13.57
N TRP A 106 3.27 -5.80 12.43
CA TRP A 106 3.23 -4.36 12.29
C TRP A 106 1.79 -3.84 12.34
N SER A 107 1.57 -2.71 13.01
CA SER A 107 0.25 -2.09 13.04
C SER A 107 -0.12 -1.55 11.66
N GLY A 108 -1.04 -2.22 10.97
CA GLY A 108 -1.74 -1.71 9.77
C GLY A 108 -2.99 -0.88 10.12
N ALA A 109 -3.32 -0.78 11.40
CA ALA A 109 -4.52 -0.10 11.88
C ALA A 109 -4.42 1.43 11.68
N PRO A 110 -5.55 2.12 11.48
CA PRO A 110 -6.93 1.60 11.48
C PRO A 110 -7.39 0.96 10.16
N LEU A 111 -6.59 0.98 9.09
CA LEU A 111 -7.00 0.45 7.79
C LEU A 111 -7.07 -1.08 7.78
N TYR A 112 -6.04 -1.73 8.34
CA TYR A 112 -5.91 -3.18 8.37
C TYR A 112 -5.75 -3.65 9.82
N SER A 113 -6.68 -4.48 10.30
CA SER A 113 -6.64 -5.09 11.64
C SER A 113 -5.91 -6.44 11.65
N ASP A 114 -5.98 -7.16 10.53
CA ASP A 114 -5.60 -8.58 10.49
C ASP A 114 -4.25 -8.80 9.80
N PHE A 115 -3.82 -7.87 8.95
CA PHE A 115 -2.55 -7.94 8.22
C PHE A 115 -1.94 -6.55 8.08
N SER A 116 -0.69 -6.48 7.63
CA SER A 116 -0.02 -5.21 7.32
C SER A 116 0.70 -5.33 5.99
N PRO A 117 0.19 -4.68 4.92
CA PRO A 117 0.83 -4.72 3.62
C PRO A 117 2.20 -4.08 3.66
N ALA A 118 3.21 -4.80 3.17
CA ALA A 118 4.56 -4.31 3.04
C ALA A 118 5.16 -4.72 1.69
N VAL A 119 6.25 -4.05 1.31
CA VAL A 119 7.06 -4.44 0.15
C VAL A 119 8.50 -4.69 0.57
N HIS A 120 9.17 -5.67 -0.03
CA HIS A 120 10.57 -5.99 0.25
C HIS A 120 11.42 -6.09 -1.03
N ASN A 121 12.74 -5.91 -0.89
CA ASN A 121 13.72 -5.94 -1.98
C ASN A 121 14.12 -7.35 -2.50
N GLY A 122 13.43 -8.41 -2.06
CA GLY A 122 13.70 -9.80 -2.44
C GLY A 122 14.54 -10.59 -1.44
N ASP A 123 15.60 -10.02 -0.88
CA ASP A 123 16.42 -10.66 0.17
C ASP A 123 15.88 -10.43 1.60
N GLY A 124 14.90 -9.54 1.74
CA GLY A 124 14.19 -9.29 3.00
C GLY A 124 14.94 -8.39 3.97
N THR A 125 16.10 -7.86 3.59
CA THR A 125 16.88 -6.91 4.41
C THR A 125 16.28 -5.51 4.44
N ASN A 126 15.48 -5.18 3.41
CA ASN A 126 14.81 -3.90 3.30
C ASN A 126 13.32 -4.11 3.04
N ILE A 127 12.50 -3.73 4.03
CA ILE A 127 11.06 -3.95 4.05
C ILE A 127 10.39 -2.64 4.44
N HIS A 128 9.44 -2.19 3.61
CA HIS A 128 8.70 -0.95 3.84
C HIS A 128 7.23 -1.27 4.13
N SER A 129 6.73 -0.80 5.27
CA SER A 129 5.30 -0.81 5.59
C SER A 129 4.57 0.13 4.64
N MET A 130 3.63 -0.37 3.84
CA MET A 130 2.94 0.49 2.88
C MET A 130 2.06 1.55 3.57
N VAL A 131 1.55 1.26 4.77
CA VAL A 131 0.81 2.23 5.58
C VAL A 131 1.73 3.34 6.08
N SER A 132 2.92 3.01 6.58
CA SER A 132 3.89 4.01 7.07
C SER A 132 4.51 4.82 5.92
N MET A 133 4.72 4.19 4.76
CA MET A 133 5.25 4.92 3.58
C MET A 133 4.33 6.04 3.10
N THR A 134 3.03 5.99 3.43
CA THR A 134 2.10 7.08 3.10
C THR A 134 2.37 8.35 3.92
N ASP A 135 3.11 8.28 5.03
CA ASP A 135 3.44 9.46 5.85
C ASP A 135 4.26 10.47 5.01
N TYR A 136 5.15 10.01 4.12
CA TYR A 136 5.86 10.88 3.17
C TYR A 136 4.92 11.70 2.27
N LEU A 137 3.72 11.20 1.95
CA LEU A 137 2.75 11.98 1.17
C LEU A 137 2.14 13.11 2.00
N PHE A 138 1.79 12.82 3.25
CA PHE A 138 1.06 13.76 4.10
C PHE A 138 2.00 14.78 4.73
N ASP A 139 3.14 14.35 5.25
CA ASP A 139 4.11 15.18 5.98
C ASP A 139 5.00 15.96 5.01
N ASP A 140 5.55 15.29 3.99
CA ASP A 140 6.56 15.88 3.09
C ASP A 140 6.02 16.24 1.70
N GLY A 141 4.90 15.64 1.29
CA GLY A 141 4.21 15.94 0.03
C GLY A 141 4.50 14.98 -1.13
N PRO A 142 3.80 15.18 -2.27
CA PRO A 142 3.82 14.26 -3.41
C PRO A 142 5.21 14.01 -3.99
N HIS A 143 6.06 15.05 -3.99
CA HIS A 143 7.43 14.93 -4.49
C HIS A 143 8.26 13.95 -3.66
N MET A 144 8.15 14.03 -2.33
CA MET A 144 8.88 13.13 -1.44
C MET A 144 8.33 11.71 -1.47
N ALA A 145 7.00 11.55 -1.51
CA ALA A 145 6.37 10.25 -1.73
C ALA A 145 6.85 9.59 -3.05
N ASP A 146 7.02 10.34 -4.14
CA ASP A 146 7.56 9.78 -5.36
C ASP A 146 9.08 9.50 -5.27
N TYR A 147 9.83 10.40 -4.62
CA TYR A 147 11.27 10.23 -4.40
C TYR A 147 11.59 8.93 -3.65
N VAL A 148 10.85 8.61 -2.60
CA VAL A 148 11.11 7.41 -1.80
C VAL A 148 10.87 6.12 -2.59
N ILE A 149 9.93 6.10 -3.54
CA ILE A 149 9.77 4.95 -4.45
C ILE A 149 11.06 4.68 -5.23
N THR A 150 11.67 5.74 -5.77
CA THR A 150 12.87 5.62 -6.61
C THR A 150 14.09 5.18 -5.81
N ASN A 151 14.17 5.57 -4.54
CA ASN A 151 15.33 5.30 -3.69
C ASN A 151 15.17 4.08 -2.79
N ALA A 152 14.00 3.46 -2.75
CA ALA A 152 13.72 2.30 -1.89
C ALA A 152 14.73 1.15 -2.04
N ARG A 153 15.31 0.97 -3.24
CA ARG A 153 16.37 -0.04 -3.48
C ARG A 153 17.77 0.36 -3.04
N ARG A 154 18.04 1.65 -2.85
CA ARG A 154 19.39 2.19 -2.55
C ARG A 154 19.68 2.29 -1.05
N SER A 155 18.67 2.18 -0.21
CA SER A 155 18.79 2.27 1.25
C SER A 155 19.24 0.94 1.91
N SER A 156 20.06 0.15 1.21
CA SER A 156 20.71 -1.08 1.71
C SER A 156 22.07 -0.78 2.32
#